data_AF-A0A918WMB4-F1
#
_entry.id   AF-A0A918WMB4-F1
#
_cell.length_a   1.000
_cell.length_b   1.000
_cell.length_c   1.000
_cell.angle_alpha   90.00
_cell.angle_beta   90.00
_cell.angle_gamma   90.00
#
_symmetry.space_group_name_H-M   'P 1'
#
loop_
_entity.id
_entity.type
_entity.pdbx_description
1 polymer ?
#
loop_
_entity_poly.entity_id
_entity_poly.type
_entity_poly.pdbx_seq_one_letter_code
_entity_poly.pdbx_strand_id
1 'polypeptide(L)'
;MGVSKLALILFLFLPLSAAEQRKHQASISLTYLNSEQAGRALEQLFEGDLRVKKSGDAIILVSSDELTALTKALSLISRIDLPHISVPTHFFQLGFTDCERIAAQLEKLLSNETAEFTLTPDPRTNRIFLIGDDNLKLKVEKFIAEAEAEAEAANANPDEVAS
;
A
#
# COMPACT_ATOMS: atom_id res chain seq x y z
N MET A 1 0.12 22.42 2.87
CA MET A 1 -0.69 22.94 1.75
C MET A 1 -1.04 21.76 0.84
N GLY A 2 -2.18 21.11 1.08
CA GLY A 2 -2.64 19.97 0.27
C GLY A 2 -3.48 20.49 -0.89
N VAL A 3 -2.92 20.47 -2.10
CA VAL A 3 -3.72 20.66 -3.31
C VAL A 3 -4.57 19.41 -3.51
N SER A 4 -5.82 19.50 -3.09
CA SER A 4 -6.87 18.55 -3.48
C SER A 4 -7.03 18.64 -4.99
N LYS A 5 -6.34 17.75 -5.71
CA LYS A 5 -6.45 17.64 -7.17
C LYS A 5 -7.76 16.93 -7.48
N LEU A 6 -8.84 17.72 -7.53
CA LEU A 6 -10.12 17.29 -8.07
C LEU A 6 -9.90 16.70 -9.47
N ALA A 7 -10.44 15.50 -9.68
CA ALA A 7 -10.58 14.91 -11.00
C ALA A 7 -11.36 15.90 -11.89
N LEU A 8 -10.68 16.49 -12.87
CA LEU A 8 -11.30 17.37 -13.84
C LEU A 8 -12.09 16.52 -14.84
N ILE A 9 -13.41 16.41 -14.64
CA ILE A 9 -14.31 15.75 -15.58
C ILE A 9 -14.54 16.70 -16.75
N LEU A 10 -13.76 16.55 -17.82
CA LEU A 10 -13.91 17.34 -19.05
C LEU A 10 -14.76 16.56 -20.06
N PHE A 11 -16.02 16.96 -20.23
CA PHE A 11 -16.87 16.48 -21.33
C PHE A 11 -16.44 17.17 -22.64
N LEU A 12 -15.49 16.57 -23.36
CA LEU A 12 -15.12 17.05 -24.69
C LEU A 12 -16.16 16.60 -25.72
N PHE A 13 -17.07 17.51 -26.09
CA PHE A 13 -17.87 17.41 -27.32
C PHE A 13 -16.98 17.72 -28.52
N LEU A 14 -16.27 16.71 -29.04
CA LEU A 14 -15.67 16.78 -30.36
C LEU A 14 -16.78 16.75 -31.43
N PRO A 15 -16.63 17.46 -32.57
CA PRO A 15 -17.62 17.44 -33.64
C PRO A 15 -17.51 16.12 -34.41
N LEU A 16 -18.12 15.05 -33.88
CA LEU A 16 -18.26 13.79 -34.59
C LEU A 16 -19.51 13.83 -35.48
N SER A 17 -19.39 13.22 -36.66
CA SER A 17 -20.48 13.11 -37.64
C SER A 17 -21.73 12.47 -37.03
N ALA A 18 -22.90 12.74 -37.61
CA ALA A 18 -24.22 12.31 -37.11
C ALA A 18 -24.39 10.79 -36.84
N ALA A 19 -23.47 9.93 -37.31
CA ALA A 19 -23.46 8.50 -37.04
C ALA A 19 -22.80 8.12 -35.70
N GLU A 20 -22.06 9.03 -35.06
CA GLU A 20 -21.27 8.75 -33.84
C GLU A 20 -21.77 9.48 -32.59
N GLN A 21 -22.88 10.21 -32.69
CA GLN A 21 -23.45 11.08 -31.66
C GLN A 21 -24.04 10.36 -30.43
N ARG A 22 -23.92 9.02 -30.33
CA ARG A 22 -24.45 8.22 -29.21
C ARG A 22 -23.37 7.58 -28.33
N LYS A 23 -22.10 7.90 -28.50
CA LYS A 23 -21.05 7.32 -27.65
C LYS A 23 -20.77 8.24 -26.47
N HIS A 24 -21.00 7.73 -25.27
CA HIS A 24 -20.60 8.40 -24.04
C HIS A 24 -19.11 8.16 -23.81
N GLN A 25 -18.33 9.23 -23.71
CA GLN A 25 -16.90 9.17 -23.48
C GLN A 25 -16.51 9.93 -22.22
N ALA A 26 -15.60 9.36 -21.44
CA ALA A 26 -14.94 10.04 -20.34
C ALA A 26 -13.43 9.77 -20.36
N SER A 27 -12.65 10.76 -19.95
CA SER A 27 -11.21 10.64 -19.78
C SER A 27 -10.86 10.78 -18.31
N ILE A 28 -10.01 9.91 -17.81
CA ILE A 28 -9.50 9.97 -16.45
C ILE A 28 -7.98 9.74 -16.46
N SER A 29 -7.27 10.69 -15.87
CA SER A 29 -5.83 10.57 -15.64
C SER A 29 -5.60 9.70 -14.41
N LEU A 30 -4.74 8.70 -14.54
CA LEU A 30 -4.33 7.85 -13.44
C LEU A 30 -3.05 8.40 -12.81
N THR A 31 -2.97 8.36 -11.49
CA THR A 31 -1.85 8.91 -10.73
C THR A 31 -0.94 7.81 -10.18
N TYR A 32 -1.53 6.69 -9.75
CA TYR A 32 -0.81 5.60 -9.08
C TYR A 32 -1.00 4.26 -9.79
N LEU A 33 -2.08 4.09 -10.54
CA LEU A 33 -2.32 2.90 -11.32
C LEU A 33 -1.68 2.97 -12.71
N ASN A 34 -1.13 1.83 -13.13
CA ASN A 34 -0.69 1.65 -14.50
C ASN A 34 -1.90 1.62 -15.45
N SER A 35 -1.91 2.54 -16.43
CA SER A 35 -3.03 2.69 -17.38
C SER A 35 -3.29 1.46 -18.25
N GLU A 36 -2.29 0.60 -18.46
CA GLU A 36 -2.47 -0.65 -19.20
C GLU A 36 -3.15 -1.72 -18.34
N GLN A 37 -2.71 -1.90 -17.09
CA GLN A 37 -3.32 -2.87 -16.17
C GLN A 37 -4.76 -2.46 -15.81
N ALA A 38 -4.97 -1.18 -15.50
CA ALA A 38 -6.28 -0.63 -15.21
C ALA A 38 -7.22 -0.79 -16.41
N GLY A 39 -6.75 -0.49 -17.64
CA GLY A 39 -7.54 -0.63 -18.85
C GLY A 39 -7.98 -2.07 -19.10
N ARG A 40 -7.06 -3.03 -19.03
CA ARG A 40 -7.40 -4.46 -19.20
C ARG A 40 -8.37 -4.97 -18.14
N ALA A 41 -8.20 -4.58 -16.89
CA ALA A 41 -9.09 -4.98 -15.80
C ALA A 41 -10.51 -4.45 -16.01
N LEU A 42 -10.65 -3.20 -16.46
CA LEU A 42 -11.95 -2.60 -16.76
C LEU A 42 -12.61 -3.27 -17.98
N GLU A 43 -11.87 -3.56 -19.04
CA GLU A 43 -12.45 -4.28 -20.19
C GLU A 43 -12.92 -5.69 -19.81
N GLN A 44 -12.21 -6.37 -18.92
CA GLN A 44 -12.65 -7.67 -18.39
C GLN A 44 -13.88 -7.57 -17.49
N LEU A 45 -13.93 -6.57 -16.61
CA LEU A 45 -15.04 -6.39 -15.66
C LEU A 45 -16.36 -5.98 -16.32
N PHE A 46 -16.30 -5.34 -17.48
CA PHE A 46 -17.47 -4.82 -18.19
C PHE A 46 -17.77 -5.58 -19.50
N GLU A 47 -17.14 -6.74 -19.74
CA GLU A 47 -17.45 -7.73 -20.80
C GLU A 47 -17.90 -7.19 -22.18
N GLY A 48 -17.34 -6.05 -22.62
CA GLY A 48 -17.63 -5.44 -23.93
C GLY A 48 -18.59 -4.23 -23.92
N ASP A 49 -19.25 -3.93 -22.80
CA ASP A 49 -20.09 -2.73 -22.60
C ASP A 49 -19.25 -1.44 -22.51
N LEU A 50 -17.97 -1.60 -22.19
CA LEU A 50 -17.00 -0.53 -22.05
C LEU A 50 -15.78 -0.82 -22.92
N ARG A 51 -15.44 0.10 -23.83
CA ARG A 51 -14.16 0.09 -24.54
C ARG A 51 -13.20 1.04 -23.84
N VAL A 52 -11.97 0.60 -23.63
CA VAL A 52 -10.95 1.43 -22.98
C VAL A 52 -9.83 1.74 -23.97
N LYS A 53 -9.54 3.03 -24.14
CA LYS A 53 -8.40 3.50 -24.94
C LYS A 53 -7.37 4.12 -24.03
N LYS A 54 -6.12 3.68 -24.12
CA LYS A 54 -4.99 4.29 -23.40
C LYS A 54 -4.54 5.57 -24.11
N SER A 55 -4.22 6.59 -23.33
CA SER A 55 -3.62 7.84 -23.79
C SER A 55 -2.59 8.32 -22.76
N GLY A 56 -1.36 7.81 -22.85
CA GLY A 56 -0.31 8.06 -21.85
C GLY A 56 -0.70 7.51 -20.48
N ASP A 57 -0.71 8.38 -19.47
CA ASP A 57 -1.13 8.07 -18.09
C ASP A 57 -2.65 8.17 -17.90
N ALA A 58 -3.40 8.53 -18.94
CA ALA A 58 -4.85 8.57 -18.92
C ALA A 58 -5.46 7.34 -19.60
N ILE A 59 -6.66 6.99 -19.16
CA ILE A 59 -7.55 6.06 -19.84
C ILE A 59 -8.81 6.80 -20.28
N ILE A 60 -9.23 6.50 -21.51
CA ILE A 60 -10.42 7.01 -22.14
C ILE A 60 -11.43 5.86 -22.19
N LEU A 61 -12.53 6.04 -21.48
CA LEU A 61 -13.64 5.10 -21.43
C LEU A 61 -14.68 5.49 -22.46
N VAL A 62 -15.11 4.55 -23.29
CA VAL A 62 -16.14 4.75 -24.30
C VAL A 62 -17.23 3.69 -24.12
N SER A 63 -18.46 4.12 -23.89
CA SER A 63 -19.65 3.28 -23.82
C SER A 63 -20.59 3.63 -24.97
N SER A 64 -21.16 2.63 -25.64
CA SER A 64 -22.08 2.84 -26.77
C SER A 64 -23.51 3.15 -26.35
N ASP A 65 -23.97 2.64 -25.20
CA ASP A 65 -25.39 2.68 -24.84
C ASP A 65 -25.67 2.92 -23.34
N GLU A 66 -24.69 2.73 -22.45
CA GLU A 66 -24.91 2.85 -21.00
C GLU A 66 -24.00 3.87 -20.30
N LEU A 67 -24.60 4.97 -19.84
CA LEU A 67 -23.98 5.92 -18.92
C LEU A 67 -23.70 5.29 -17.54
N THR A 68 -24.45 4.25 -17.18
CA THR A 68 -24.28 3.46 -15.96
C THR A 68 -22.93 2.74 -15.90
N ALA A 69 -22.54 2.07 -16.99
CA ALA A 69 -21.25 1.38 -17.09
C ALA A 69 -20.07 2.36 -16.92
N LEU A 70 -20.17 3.52 -17.58
CA LEU A 70 -19.16 4.58 -17.49
C LEU A 70 -19.07 5.17 -16.08
N THR A 71 -20.21 5.42 -15.42
CA THR A 71 -20.23 5.94 -14.04
C THR A 71 -19.67 4.93 -13.03
N LYS A 72 -20.01 3.65 -13.19
CA LYS A 72 -19.45 2.56 -12.38
C LYS A 72 -17.94 2.46 -12.57
N ALA A 73 -17.46 2.43 -13.82
CA ALA A 73 -16.03 2.37 -14.13
C ALA A 73 -15.26 3.54 -13.52
N LEU A 74 -15.77 4.77 -13.64
CA LEU A 74 -15.17 5.95 -13.01
C LEU A 74 -15.15 5.84 -11.48
N SER A 75 -16.24 5.38 -10.86
CA SER A 75 -16.29 5.18 -9.40
C SER A 75 -15.35 4.09 -8.90
N LEU A 76 -15.09 3.07 -9.72
CA LEU A 76 -14.12 2.03 -9.39
C LEU A 76 -12.71 2.63 -9.43
N ILE A 77 -12.34 3.25 -10.55
CA ILE A 77 -11.02 3.87 -10.74
C ILE A 77 -10.72 4.89 -9.64
N SER A 78 -11.67 5.76 -9.28
CA SER A 78 -11.43 6.76 -8.23
C SER A 78 -11.22 6.16 -6.83
N ARG A 79 -11.67 4.92 -6.59
CA ARG A 79 -11.40 4.19 -5.35
C ARG A 79 -10.07 3.46 -5.36
N ILE A 80 -9.62 3.00 -6.53
CA ILE A 80 -8.40 2.18 -6.65
C ILE A 80 -7.17 2.99 -7.04
N ASP A 81 -7.33 4.13 -7.71
CA ASP A 81 -6.24 5.07 -8.05
C ASP A 81 -5.92 6.00 -6.88
N LEU A 82 -5.81 5.40 -5.69
CA LEU A 82 -5.35 6.04 -4.48
C LEU A 82 -3.85 5.77 -4.30
N PRO A 83 -3.11 6.62 -3.58
CA PRO A 83 -1.76 6.29 -3.20
C PRO A 83 -1.78 4.98 -2.41
N HIS A 84 -1.29 3.91 -3.02
CA HIS A 84 -0.92 2.71 -2.28
C HIS A 84 0.30 3.09 -1.43
N ILE A 85 0.05 3.54 -0.21
CA ILE A 85 1.11 3.66 0.79
C ILE A 85 1.50 2.22 1.10
N SER A 86 2.53 1.72 0.40
CA SER A 86 3.16 0.46 0.78
C SER A 86 3.84 0.75 2.11
N VAL A 87 3.22 0.36 3.21
CA VAL A 87 3.87 0.46 4.52
C VAL A 87 4.98 -0.59 4.51
N PRO A 88 6.26 -0.20 4.67
CA PRO A 88 7.37 -1.14 4.65
C PRO A 88 7.16 -2.27 5.65
N THR A 89 7.55 -3.48 5.25
CA THR A 89 7.61 -4.64 6.16
C THR A 89 9.06 -4.99 6.40
N HIS A 90 9.44 -5.07 7.68
CA HIS A 90 10.78 -5.36 8.13
C HIS A 90 10.80 -6.65 8.96
N PHE A 91 11.95 -7.32 8.94
CA PHE A 91 12.15 -8.62 9.54
C PHE A 91 13.38 -8.57 10.44
N PHE A 92 13.23 -9.04 11.67
CA PHE A 92 14.33 -9.12 12.64
C PHE A 92 14.46 -10.58 13.10
N GLN A 93 15.63 -11.16 12.88
CA GLN A 93 15.98 -12.48 13.41
C GLN A 93 16.66 -12.29 14.77
N LEU A 94 16.18 -13.01 15.77
CA LEU A 94 16.78 -13.03 17.11
C LEU A 94 17.61 -14.29 17.29
N GLY A 95 18.76 -14.17 17.94
CA GLY A 95 19.73 -15.25 18.17
C GLY A 95 19.69 -15.77 19.60
N PHE A 96 19.76 -14.86 20.57
CA PHE A 96 19.89 -15.18 22.00
C PHE A 96 18.65 -14.84 22.82
N THR A 97 17.79 -13.95 22.33
CA THR A 97 16.58 -13.50 23.01
C THR A 97 15.31 -14.14 22.45
N ASP A 98 14.27 -14.20 23.29
CA ASP A 98 12.96 -14.72 22.92
C ASP A 98 12.11 -13.63 22.23
N CYS A 99 11.58 -13.94 21.05
CA CYS A 99 10.83 -12.98 20.25
C CYS A 99 9.52 -12.49 20.87
N GLU A 100 8.83 -13.31 21.67
CA GLU A 100 7.58 -12.89 22.33
C GLU A 100 7.89 -11.87 23.43
N ARG A 101 8.94 -12.12 24.21
CA ARG A 101 9.42 -11.20 25.24
C ARG A 101 9.87 -9.87 24.64
N ILE A 102 10.68 -9.90 23.58
CA ILE A 102 11.15 -8.68 22.91
C ILE A 102 9.98 -7.92 22.27
N ALA A 103 9.03 -8.62 21.62
CA ALA A 103 7.84 -8.00 21.07
C ALA A 103 7.02 -7.26 22.14
N ALA A 104 6.78 -7.86 23.29
CA ALA A 104 6.06 -7.22 24.39
C ALA A 104 6.78 -5.98 24.96
N GLN A 105 8.11 -5.96 24.94
CA GLN A 105 8.90 -4.79 25.35
C GLN A 105 8.85 -3.68 24.29
N LEU A 106 8.95 -4.06 23.01
CA LEU A 106 8.84 -3.13 21.89
C LEU A 106 7.45 -2.49 21.82
N GLU A 107 6.37 -3.25 22.03
CA GLU A 107 5.02 -2.70 22.11
C GLU A 107 4.90 -1.62 23.20
N LYS A 108 5.52 -1.83 24.37
CA LYS A 108 5.53 -0.82 25.44
C LYS A 108 6.36 0.40 25.04
N LEU A 109 7.53 0.21 24.44
CA LEU A 109 8.41 1.29 24.03
C LEU A 109 7.76 2.15 22.94
N LEU A 110 7.06 1.51 22.00
CA LEU A 110 6.43 2.15 20.85
C LEU A 110 4.99 2.60 21.12
N SER A 111 4.40 2.27 22.28
CA SER A 111 3.02 2.64 22.63
C SER A 111 2.75 4.15 22.62
N ASN A 112 3.79 4.98 22.72
CA ASN A 112 3.71 6.44 22.69
C ASN A 112 3.97 7.05 21.29
N GLU A 113 4.25 6.23 20.29
CA GLU A 113 4.47 6.69 18.92
C GLU A 113 3.14 7.07 18.26
N THR A 114 3.14 8.18 17.52
CA THR A 114 1.96 8.64 16.76
C THR A 114 1.83 7.96 15.40
N ALA A 115 2.88 7.27 14.95
CA ALA A 115 2.90 6.53 13.70
C ALA A 115 2.17 5.19 13.86
N GLU A 116 1.31 4.86 12.90
CA GLU A 116 0.67 3.54 12.86
C GLU A 116 1.72 2.46 12.57
N PHE A 117 1.76 1.44 13.42
CA PHE A 117 2.63 0.28 13.25
C PHE A 117 1.93 -1.00 13.64
N THR A 118 2.43 -2.12 13.14
CA THR A 118 2.04 -3.46 13.59
C THR A 118 3.30 -4.25 13.87
N LEU A 119 3.33 -4.91 15.02
CA LEU A 119 4.43 -5.76 15.44
C LEU A 119 3.88 -7.16 15.64
N THR A 120 4.56 -8.18 15.10
CA THR A 120 4.12 -9.57 15.20
C THR A 120 5.31 -10.47 15.45
N PRO A 121 5.39 -11.14 16.62
CA PRO A 121 6.40 -12.17 16.85
C PRO A 121 6.06 -13.46 16.09
N ASP A 122 7.09 -14.18 15.64
CA ASP A 122 7.02 -15.56 15.17
C ASP A 122 7.94 -16.44 16.03
N PRO A 123 7.38 -17.07 17.08
CA PRO A 123 8.11 -17.96 17.98
C PRO A 123 8.68 -19.19 17.28
N ARG A 124 8.09 -19.59 16.16
CA ARG A 124 8.49 -20.80 15.46
C ARG A 124 9.85 -20.66 14.77
N THR A 125 10.18 -19.44 14.35
CA THR A 125 11.48 -19.11 13.74
C THR A 125 12.31 -18.11 14.57
N ASN A 126 11.80 -17.74 15.75
CA ASN A 126 12.34 -16.71 16.63
C ASN A 126 12.59 -15.37 15.92
N ARG A 127 11.53 -14.84 15.29
CA ARG A 127 11.58 -13.60 14.49
C ARG A 127 10.55 -12.59 14.95
N ILE A 128 10.77 -11.32 14.57
CA ILE A 128 9.79 -10.26 14.71
C ILE A 128 9.55 -9.63 13.35
N PHE A 129 8.27 -9.50 12.99
CA PHE A 129 7.80 -8.72 11.86
C PHE A 129 7.37 -7.34 12.34
N LEU A 130 7.81 -6.31 11.63
CA LEU A 130 7.39 -4.93 11.83
C LEU A 130 6.80 -4.40 10.52
N ILE A 131 5.55 -3.94 10.58
CA ILE A 131 4.95 -3.13 9.53
C ILE A 131 4.95 -1.70 10.04
N GLY A 132 5.74 -0.82 9.43
CA GLY A 132 5.92 0.55 9.90
C GLY A 132 6.93 1.32 9.04
N ASP A 133 7.13 2.60 9.34
CA ASP A 133 8.10 3.43 8.63
C ASP A 133 9.57 3.09 8.98
N ASP A 134 10.51 3.62 8.18
CA ASP A 134 11.94 3.38 8.38
C ASP A 134 12.48 3.98 9.70
N ASN A 135 11.81 4.99 10.27
CA ASN A 135 12.22 5.56 11.56
C ASN A 135 11.93 4.59 12.70
N LEU A 136 10.76 3.94 12.67
CA LEU A 136 10.40 2.87 13.59
C LEU A 136 11.35 1.69 13.45
N LYS A 137 11.70 1.32 12.21
CA LYS A 137 12.69 0.26 11.96
C LYS A 137 14.00 0.52 12.69
N LEU A 138 14.57 1.73 12.58
CA LEU A 138 15.85 2.07 13.24
C LEU A 138 15.76 1.98 14.78
N LYS A 139 14.63 2.41 15.37
CA LYS A 139 14.40 2.30 16.81
C LYS A 139 14.34 0.83 17.26
N VAL A 140 13.59 0.01 16.52
CA VAL A 140 13.45 -1.42 16.79
C VAL A 140 14.78 -2.15 16.64
N GLU A 141 15.52 -1.87 15.57
CA GLU A 141 16.83 -2.46 15.29
C GLU A 141 17.83 -2.18 16.42
N LYS A 142 17.89 -0.93 16.89
CA LYS A 142 18.75 -0.55 18.01
C LYS A 142 18.38 -1.28 19.30
N PHE A 143 17.09 -1.34 19.63
CA PHE A 143 16.61 -2.02 20.83
C PHE A 143 16.96 -3.52 20.80
N ILE A 144 16.72 -4.18 19.66
CA ILE A 144 17.04 -5.60 19.49
C ILE A 144 18.54 -5.85 19.63
N ALA A 145 19.38 -5.01 19.01
CA ALA A 145 20.84 -5.16 19.09
C ALA A 145 21.36 -5.03 20.53
N GLU A 146 20.83 -4.09 21.31
CA GLU A 146 21.18 -3.93 22.73
C GLU A 146 20.75 -5.14 23.56
N ALA A 147 19.53 -5.65 23.35
CA ALA A 147 19.02 -6.81 24.07
C ALA A 147 19.77 -8.11 23.73
N GLU A 148 20.14 -8.31 22.48
CA GLU A 148 20.93 -9.47 22.03
C GLU A 148 22.36 -9.42 22.62
N ALA A 149 22.99 -8.25 22.66
CA ALA A 149 24.33 -8.09 23.24
C ALA A 149 24.34 -8.40 24.75
N GLU A 150 23.31 -7.97 25.48
CA GLU A 150 23.17 -8.27 26.92
C GLU A 150 22.97 -9.78 27.15
N ALA A 151 22.13 -10.42 26.34
CA ALA A 151 21.88 -11.87 26.42
C ALA A 151 23.10 -12.71 26.05
N GLU A 152 23.87 -12.27 25.05
CA GLU A 152 25.13 -12.93 24.66
C GLU A 152 26.16 -12.84 25.79
N ALA A 153 26.34 -11.66 26.40
CA ALA A 153 27.26 -11.47 27.52
C ALA A 153 26.87 -12.33 28.75
N ALA A 154 25.57 -12.42 29.06
CA ALA A 154 25.06 -13.25 30.15
C ALA A 154 25.29 -14.76 29.92
N ASN A 155 25.26 -15.20 28.65
CA ASN A 155 25.55 -16.60 28.31
C ASN A 155 27.06 -16.92 28.28
N ALA A 156 27.92 -15.92 28.07
CA ALA A 156 29.37 -16.10 27.98
C ALA A 156 30.07 -16.26 29.35
N ASN A 157 29.43 -15.87 30.47
CA ASN A 157 30.03 -15.90 31.82
C ASN A 157 29.09 -16.54 32.87
N PRO A 158 28.89 -17.87 32.87
CA PRO A 158 28.02 -18.54 33.85
C PRO A 158 28.55 -18.57 35.30
N ASP A 159 29.85 -18.27 35.52
CA ASP A 159 30.51 -18.45 36.83
C ASP A 159 30.54 -17.20 37.73
N GLU A 160 30.09 -16.03 37.29
CA GLU A 160 30.22 -14.78 38.07
C GLU A 160 28.99 -14.44 38.95
N VAL A 161 27.95 -15.29 38.95
CA VAL A 161 26.70 -15.06 39.70
C VAL A 161 26.63 -15.83 41.03
N ALA A 162 27.69 -16.58 41.38
CA ALA A 162 27.73 -17.44 42.58
C ALA A 162 28.88 -17.12 43.55
N SER A 163 29.24 -15.84 43.71
CA SER A 163 30.18 -15.39 44.76
C SER A 163 29.60 -14.28 45.63
#